data_AF-A0A4S2CYI2-F1
#
_entry.id   AF-A0A4S2CYI2-F1
#
_cell.length_a   1.000
_cell.length_b   1.000
_cell.length_c   1.000
_cell.angle_alpha   90.00
_cell.angle_beta   90.00
_cell.angle_gamma   90.00
#
_symmetry.space_group_name_H-M   'P 1'
#
loop_
_entity.id
_entity.type
_entity.pdbx_description
1 polymer ?
#
loop_
_entity_poly.entity_id
_entity_poly.type
_entity_poly.pdbx_seq_one_letter_code
_entity_poly.pdbx_strand_id
1 'polypeptide(L)'
;MASSNPAPEVVRIEVMDLDAGEVAVVAQLDQQPPTEWVEGLCRIVDLTPGMEEVAVRLDGYWLFFVGFGAGSGSAIHHRVAQLIASARDRGRGPRPAKKLRAASKKETPTPIADQRYTEGAAIHALQV
;
A
#
# COMPACT_ATOMS: atom_id res chain seq x y z
N MET A 1 -12.13 7.40 29.41
CA MET A 1 -12.85 7.00 28.20
C MET A 1 -11.90 7.22 27.04
N ALA A 2 -11.46 6.16 26.36
CA ALA A 2 -10.59 6.32 25.19
C ALA A 2 -11.45 6.91 24.08
N SER A 3 -11.31 8.20 23.81
CA SER A 3 -11.86 8.82 22.60
C SER A 3 -11.25 8.07 21.44
N SER A 4 -11.99 7.11 20.87
CA SER A 4 -11.63 6.54 19.58
C SER A 4 -11.69 7.71 18.61
N ASN A 5 -10.56 8.34 18.35
CA ASN A 5 -10.52 9.44 17.40
C ASN A 5 -10.86 8.81 16.05
N PRO A 6 -12.05 9.09 15.48
CA PRO A 6 -12.44 8.45 14.25
C PRO A 6 -11.42 8.80 13.18
N ALA A 7 -11.11 7.85 12.30
CA ALA A 7 -10.28 8.13 11.15
C ALA A 7 -10.87 9.31 10.36
N PRO A 8 -10.05 10.28 9.95
CA PRO A 8 -10.50 11.51 9.31
C PRO A 8 -11.29 11.22 8.04
N GLU A 9 -12.32 12.03 7.78
CA GLU A 9 -13.15 11.98 6.58
C GLU A 9 -12.71 13.06 5.59
N VAL A 10 -12.76 12.73 4.30
CA VAL A 10 -12.42 13.68 3.23
C VAL A 10 -13.64 14.54 2.93
N VAL A 11 -13.51 15.85 3.17
CA VAL A 11 -14.55 16.85 2.88
C VAL A 11 -14.48 17.30 1.43
N ARG A 12 -13.26 17.50 0.92
CA ARG A 12 -13.02 18.03 -0.43
C ARG A 12 -11.70 17.53 -0.97
N ILE A 13 -11.64 17.28 -2.27
CA ILE A 13 -10.41 17.04 -3.01
C ILE A 13 -10.39 18.01 -4.18
N GLU A 14 -9.28 18.70 -4.36
CA GLU A 14 -9.04 19.64 -5.45
C GLU A 14 -7.75 19.25 -6.15
N VAL A 15 -7.79 19.22 -7.48
CA VAL A 15 -6.63 18.92 -8.34
C VAL A 15 -6.22 20.21 -9.01
N MET A 16 -4.93 20.51 -8.96
CA MET A 16 -4.33 21.75 -9.46
C MET A 16 -3.19 21.42 -10.40
N ASP A 17 -3.23 21.97 -11.60
CA ASP A 17 -2.10 21.92 -12.53
C ASP A 17 -1.03 22.93 -12.07
N LEU A 18 0.24 22.53 -12.13
CA LEU A 18 1.39 23.38 -11.80
C LEU A 18 2.12 23.78 -13.10
N ASP A 19 2.80 24.94 -13.06
CA ASP A 19 3.44 25.55 -14.24
C ASP A 19 4.55 24.69 -14.88
N ALA A 20 5.03 23.66 -14.19
CA ALA A 20 6.04 22.71 -14.69
C ALA A 20 5.46 21.47 -15.39
N GLY A 21 4.14 21.40 -15.62
CA GLY A 21 3.47 20.20 -16.13
C GLY A 21 3.28 19.10 -15.08
N GLU A 22 3.55 19.44 -13.82
CA GLU A 22 3.24 18.63 -12.66
C GLU A 22 1.79 18.90 -12.22
N VAL A 23 1.23 17.95 -11.48
CA VAL A 23 -0.08 18.11 -10.86
C VAL A 23 0.07 18.01 -9.35
N ALA A 24 -0.65 18.86 -8.64
CA ALA A 24 -0.82 18.80 -7.20
C ALA A 24 -2.26 18.46 -6.84
N VAL A 25 -2.44 17.77 -5.72
CA VAL A 25 -3.76 17.50 -5.16
C VAL A 25 -3.79 17.99 -3.73
N VAL A 26 -4.85 18.74 -3.41
CA VAL A 26 -5.14 19.20 -2.06
C VAL A 26 -6.39 18.49 -1.58
N ALA A 27 -6.29 17.80 -0.44
CA ALA A 27 -7.42 17.17 0.21
C ALA A 27 -7.69 17.86 1.56
N GLN A 28 -8.94 18.28 1.75
CA GLN A 28 -9.43 18.80 3.02
C GLN A 28 -10.03 17.66 3.84
N LEU A 29 -9.60 17.55 5.09
CA LEU A 29 -10.16 16.62 6.06
C LEU A 29 -11.15 17.34 6.99
N ASP A 30 -12.09 16.59 7.55
CA ASP A 30 -13.06 17.07 8.54
C ASP A 30 -12.40 17.46 9.88
N GLN A 31 -11.27 16.83 10.18
CA GLN A 31 -10.50 17.00 11.41
C GLN A 31 -9.00 16.81 11.17
N GLN A 32 -8.19 17.29 12.11
CA GLN A 32 -6.75 17.06 12.07
C GLN A 32 -6.47 15.55 12.26
N PRO A 33 -5.77 14.90 11.31
CA PRO A 33 -5.52 13.48 11.38
C PRO A 33 -4.48 13.15 12.47
N PRO A 34 -4.61 12.01 13.16
CA PRO A 34 -3.59 11.57 14.10
C PRO A 34 -2.30 11.16 13.35
N THR A 35 -1.14 11.37 13.97
CA THR A 35 0.18 11.13 13.35
C THR A 35 0.33 9.71 12.81
N GLU A 36 -0.18 8.71 13.53
CA GLU A 36 -0.16 7.30 13.13
C GLU A 36 -0.92 7.01 11.83
N TRP A 37 -2.00 7.75 11.58
CA TRP A 37 -2.78 7.65 10.35
C TRP A 37 -2.00 8.26 9.18
N VAL A 38 -1.33 9.39 9.41
CA VAL A 38 -0.50 10.08 8.40
C VAL A 38 0.70 9.21 8.03
N GLU A 39 1.40 8.62 9.00
CA GLU A 39 2.48 7.65 8.74
C GLU A 39 1.99 6.44 7.94
N GLY A 40 0.77 5.97 8.25
CA GLY A 40 0.11 4.91 7.50
C GLY A 40 -0.16 5.30 6.05
N LEU A 41 -0.67 6.52 5.83
CA LEU A 41 -0.93 7.07 4.51
C LEU A 41 0.38 7.22 3.71
N CYS A 42 1.42 7.84 4.26
CA CYS A 42 2.72 7.98 3.62
C CYS A 42 3.28 6.62 3.19
N ARG A 43 3.22 5.61 4.08
CA ARG A 43 3.64 4.25 3.73
C ARG A 43 2.83 3.65 2.57
N ILE A 44 1.52 3.92 2.50
CA ILE A 44 0.71 3.43 1.37
C ILE A 44 1.13 4.12 0.07
N VAL A 45 1.39 5.43 0.11
CA VAL A 45 1.91 6.18 -1.04
C VAL A 45 3.24 5.61 -1.50
N ASP A 46 4.20 5.42 -0.59
CA ASP A 46 5.53 4.86 -0.90
C ASP A 46 5.47 3.44 -1.49
N LEU A 47 4.46 2.65 -1.12
CA LEU A 47 4.26 1.29 -1.62
C LEU A 47 3.44 1.23 -2.91
N THR A 48 2.86 2.34 -3.34
CA THR A 48 2.00 2.40 -4.53
C THR A 48 2.83 2.69 -5.77
N PRO A 49 2.88 1.79 -6.77
CA PRO A 49 3.64 2.04 -7.99
C PRO A 49 3.16 3.28 -8.74
N GLY A 50 4.07 4.08 -9.27
CA GLY A 50 3.75 5.34 -9.96
C GLY A 50 3.40 6.49 -9.01
N MET A 51 3.94 6.46 -7.79
CA MET A 51 3.87 7.53 -6.79
C MET A 51 5.24 7.86 -6.19
N GLU A 52 6.32 7.38 -6.81
CA GLU A 52 7.69 7.50 -6.31
C GLU A 52 8.15 8.97 -6.21
N GLU A 53 7.57 9.84 -7.03
CA GLU A 53 7.84 11.28 -7.06
C GLU A 53 6.83 12.10 -6.23
N VAL A 54 5.81 11.45 -5.66
CA VAL A 54 4.72 12.13 -4.96
C VAL A 54 5.09 12.37 -3.49
N ALA A 55 5.27 13.64 -3.13
CA ALA A 55 5.47 14.06 -1.75
C ALA A 55 4.12 14.34 -1.06
N VAL A 56 3.94 13.78 0.14
CA VAL A 56 2.78 14.04 0.99
C VAL A 56 3.16 15.02 2.10
N ARG A 57 2.40 16.11 2.25
CA ARG A 57 2.56 17.08 3.34
C ARG A 57 1.24 17.30 4.07
N LEU A 58 1.32 17.52 5.37
CA LEU A 58 0.18 17.84 6.23
C LEU A 58 0.33 19.25 6.79
N ASP A 59 -0.74 20.05 6.69
CA ASP A 59 -0.87 21.34 7.38
C ASP A 59 -2.24 21.42 8.06
N GLY A 60 -2.29 21.19 9.38
CA GLY A 60 -3.54 21.10 10.13
C GLY A 60 -4.44 19.96 9.62
N TYR A 61 -5.56 20.31 8.99
CA TYR A 61 -6.52 19.38 8.38
C TYR A 61 -6.43 19.35 6.84
N TRP A 62 -5.38 19.94 6.26
CA TRP A 62 -5.10 19.92 4.83
C TRP A 62 -3.97 18.94 4.50
N LEU A 63 -4.20 18.09 3.51
CA LEU A 63 -3.21 17.21 2.92
C LEU A 63 -2.84 17.69 1.53
N PHE A 64 -1.55 17.73 1.25
CA PHE A 64 -0.99 18.11 -0.05
C PHE A 64 -0.25 16.92 -0.62
N PHE A 65 -0.56 16.58 -1.86
CA PHE A 65 0.14 15.59 -2.65
C PHE A 65 0.72 16.33 -3.86
N VAL A 66 2.05 16.37 -3.98
CA VAL A 66 2.76 17.15 -5.01
C VAL A 66 3.73 16.23 -5.73
N GLY A 67 3.88 16.39 -7.04
CA GLY A 67 4.78 15.56 -7.85
C GLY A 67 4.04 14.47 -8.64
N PHE A 68 2.75 14.66 -8.91
CA PHE A 68 2.12 13.83 -9.94
C PHE A 68 2.64 14.26 -11.31
N GLY A 69 3.10 13.29 -12.10
CA GLY A 69 3.44 13.54 -13.50
C GLY A 69 2.22 13.92 -14.34
N ALA A 70 2.47 14.33 -15.58
CA ALA A 70 1.43 14.73 -16.54
C ALA A 70 0.38 13.61 -16.70
N GLY A 71 -0.86 13.89 -16.31
CA GLY A 71 -1.94 12.91 -16.28
C GLY A 71 -3.32 13.56 -16.19
N SER A 72 -4.37 12.76 -16.39
CA SER A 72 -5.74 13.26 -16.25
C SER A 72 -6.05 13.59 -14.79
N GLY A 73 -6.48 14.82 -14.52
CA GLY A 73 -6.86 15.26 -13.18
C GLY A 73 -7.94 14.39 -12.53
N SER A 74 -8.86 13.81 -13.30
CA SER A 74 -9.89 12.91 -12.77
C SER A 74 -9.32 11.56 -12.30
N ALA A 75 -8.33 11.02 -13.01
CA ALA A 75 -7.64 9.79 -12.62
C ALA A 75 -6.81 10.01 -11.35
N ILE A 76 -6.11 11.14 -11.28
CA ILE A 76 -5.33 11.55 -10.11
C ILE A 76 -6.26 11.74 -8.90
N HIS A 77 -7.38 12.44 -9.06
CA HIS A 77 -8.39 12.62 -8.01
C HIS A 77 -8.90 11.27 -7.47
N HIS A 78 -9.33 10.37 -8.34
CA HIS A 78 -9.82 9.04 -7.93
C HIS A 78 -8.73 8.27 -7.19
N ARG A 79 -7.48 8.36 -7.65
CA ARG A 79 -6.35 7.67 -7.02
C ARG A 79 -6.08 8.18 -5.61
N VAL A 80 -6.08 9.50 -5.40
CA VAL A 80 -5.92 10.11 -4.07
C VAL A 80 -7.07 9.74 -3.13
N ALA A 81 -8.32 9.75 -3.62
CA ALA A 81 -9.45 9.32 -2.82
C ALA A 81 -9.31 7.86 -2.33
N GLN A 82 -8.82 6.96 -3.18
CA GLN A 82 -8.58 5.56 -2.83
C GLN A 82 -7.44 5.38 -1.81
N LEU A 83 -6.37 6.18 -1.92
CA LEU A 83 -5.27 6.17 -0.92
C LEU A 83 -5.78 6.55 0.46
N ILE A 84 -6.54 7.64 0.54
CA ILE A 84 -7.06 8.16 1.81
C ILE A 84 -8.05 7.16 2.43
N ALA A 85 -8.93 6.57 1.62
CA ALA A 85 -9.81 5.50 2.06
C ALA A 85 -9.04 4.27 2.57
N SER A 86 -7.94 3.89 1.92
CA SER A 86 -7.11 2.76 2.34
C SER A 86 -6.40 3.01 3.67
N ALA A 87 -6.02 4.25 3.97
CA ALA A 87 -5.44 4.63 5.26
C ALA A 87 -6.48 4.54 6.40
N ARG A 88 -7.76 4.86 6.12
CA ARG A 88 -8.88 4.71 7.07
C ARG A 88 -9.09 3.26 7.50
N ASP A 89 -9.04 2.31 6.58
CA ASP A 89 -9.27 0.89 6.89
C ASP A 89 -8.12 0.27 7.70
N ARG A 90 -6.89 0.75 7.52
CA ARG A 90 -5.74 0.30 8.33
C ARG A 90 -5.73 0.87 9.75
N GLY A 91 -6.48 1.94 10.02
CA GLY A 91 -6.77 2.40 11.38
C GLY A 91 -7.77 1.51 12.14
N ARG A 92 -8.48 0.60 11.44
CA ARG A 92 -9.56 -0.24 11.99
C ARG A 92 -9.27 -1.76 11.92
N GLY A 93 -8.01 -2.18 11.73
CA GLY A 93 -7.62 -3.59 11.58
C GLY A 93 -6.26 -3.92 12.19
N PRO A 94 -5.98 -5.19 12.55
CA PRO A 94 -4.96 -5.55 13.54
C PRO A 94 -3.55 -5.15 13.11
N ARG A 95 -2.77 -4.63 14.07
CA ARG A 95 -1.35 -4.26 13.93
C ARG A 95 -0.61 -5.23 13.02
N PRO A 96 0.14 -4.76 12.01
CA PRO A 96 1.06 -5.63 11.29
C PRO A 96 2.07 -6.16 12.30
N ALA A 97 2.07 -7.48 12.51
CA ALA A 97 3.07 -8.15 13.32
C ALA A 97 4.43 -7.74 12.78
N LYS A 98 5.21 -7.03 13.61
CA LYS A 98 6.63 -6.82 13.37
C LYS A 98 7.22 -8.20 13.10
N LYS A 99 7.64 -8.47 11.85
CA LYS A 99 8.60 -9.55 11.58
C LYS A 99 9.86 -9.15 12.35
N LEU A 100 9.98 -9.62 13.59
CA LEU A 100 11.26 -9.69 14.25
C LEU A 100 12.14 -10.53 13.33
N ARG A 101 13.10 -9.87 12.69
CA ARG A 101 14.30 -10.51 12.18
C ARG A 101 14.96 -11.21 13.37
N ALA A 102 14.64 -12.47 13.59
CA ALA A 102 15.50 -13.35 14.36
C ALA A 102 16.56 -13.87 13.39
N ALA A 103 17.72 -13.22 13.43
CA ALA A 103 18.93 -13.75 12.83
C ALA A 103 19.31 -15.06 13.54
N SER A 104 19.56 -16.08 12.72
CA SER A 104 20.63 -17.06 12.89
C SER A 104 20.74 -17.80 14.23
N LYS A 105 20.38 -19.08 14.20
CA LYS A 105 21.30 -20.13 14.64
C LYS A 105 21.05 -21.40 13.84
N LYS A 106 22.09 -21.72 13.04
CA LYS A 106 22.54 -23.04 12.57
C LYS A 106 21.59 -24.21 12.84
N GLU A 107 21.18 -24.90 11.79
CA GLU A 107 21.37 -26.34 11.66
C GLU A 107 21.06 -26.81 10.22
N THR A 108 22.02 -27.54 9.67
CA THR A 108 22.02 -28.30 8.41
C THR A 108 23.09 -29.37 8.62
N PRO A 109 23.08 -30.58 8.03
CA PRO A 109 22.10 -31.30 7.18
C PRO A 109 21.73 -32.68 7.83
N THR A 110 20.85 -33.55 7.30
CA THR A 110 21.01 -34.59 6.22
C THR A 110 20.01 -35.74 6.57
N PRO A 111 19.79 -36.82 5.79
CA PRO A 111 19.84 -37.04 4.34
C PRO A 111 18.55 -37.68 3.76
N ILE A 112 18.53 -37.67 2.43
CA ILE A 112 17.73 -38.44 1.48
C ILE A 112 17.77 -39.95 1.75
N ALA A 113 16.60 -40.61 1.79
CA ALA A 113 16.28 -41.90 1.15
C ALA A 113 14.92 -42.42 1.66
N ASP A 114 13.93 -42.55 0.77
CA ASP A 114 13.49 -43.89 0.38
C ASP A 114 12.72 -43.81 -0.93
N GLN A 115 13.10 -44.71 -1.82
CA GLN A 115 12.64 -44.81 -3.19
C GLN A 115 11.73 -46.04 -3.23
N ARG A 116 10.69 -45.97 -4.07
CA ARG A 116 9.97 -47.09 -4.73
C ARG A 116 8.58 -47.40 -4.17
N TYR A 117 7.58 -46.86 -4.87
CA TYR A 117 6.31 -47.55 -5.05
C TYR A 117 6.03 -47.73 -6.56
N THR A 118 6.08 -49.01 -6.95
CA THR A 118 5.19 -49.75 -7.86
C THR A 118 4.96 -49.28 -9.30
N GLU A 119 5.61 -50.03 -10.19
CA GLU A 119 5.05 -50.78 -11.33
C GLU A 119 3.57 -50.54 -11.70
N GLY A 120 3.35 -50.25 -12.99
CA GLY A 120 2.04 -50.21 -13.62
C GLY A 120 2.19 -50.01 -15.13
N ALA A 121 2.54 -51.08 -15.83
CA ALA A 121 2.61 -51.13 -17.29
C ALA A 121 1.24 -50.88 -17.94
N ALA A 122 1.18 -50.01 -18.95
CA ALA A 122 0.19 -50.12 -20.03
C ALA A 122 0.74 -49.45 -21.29
N ILE A 123 0.96 -50.32 -22.26
CA ILE A 123 1.47 -50.12 -23.62
C ILE A 123 0.40 -49.39 -24.42
N HIS A 124 0.75 -48.32 -25.13
CA HIS A 124 0.11 -47.95 -26.41
C HIS A 124 1.00 -46.95 -27.16
N ALA A 125 1.78 -47.45 -28.11
CA ALA A 125 2.40 -46.64 -29.16
C ALA A 125 1.89 -47.14 -30.51
N LEU A 126 1.21 -46.25 -31.23
CA LEU A 126 0.74 -46.39 -32.60
C LEU A 126 1.67 -45.57 -33.51
N GLN A 127 1.89 -46.07 -34.74
CA GLN A 127 2.55 -45.45 -35.90
C GLN A 127 4.09 -45.34 -35.81
N VAL A 128 4.86 -45.84 -36.78
CA VAL A 128 4.69 -45.72 -38.25
C VAL A 128 4.94 -47.05 -38.95
#